data_AF-A0A7J0EID3-F1
#
_entry.id   AF-A0A7J0EID3-F1
#
_cell.length_a   1.000
_cell.length_b   1.000
_cell.length_c   1.000
_cell.angle_alpha   90.00
_cell.angle_beta   90.00
_cell.angle_gamma   90.00
#
_symmetry.space_group_name_H-M   'P 1'
#
loop_
_entity.id
_entity.type
_entity.pdbx_description
1 polymer ?
#
loop_
_entity_poly.entity_id
_entity_poly.type
_entity_poly.pdbx_seq_one_letter_code
_entity_poly.pdbx_strand_id
1 'polypeptide(L)'
;MVDIAWLFAAQGIHVTIIPTKMKRFETIINRDVTTERHIKLEILPFPSTETDLPEGCENLSITATPEMTIWLFHVINMLQPPIVKVLRESRSDCFFSIGLLEMISELNLA
;
A
#
# COMPACT_ATOMS: atom_id res chain seq x y z
N MET A 1 -9.50 5.12 1.44
CA MET A 1 -8.79 4.58 0.25
C MET A 1 -9.65 3.56 -0.48
N VAL A 2 -10.25 2.62 0.25
CA VAL A 2 -11.09 1.58 -0.34
C VAL A 2 -12.31 2.18 -1.03
N ASP A 3 -12.98 3.16 -0.41
CA ASP A 3 -14.11 3.87 -1.03
C ASP A 3 -13.73 4.57 -2.34
N ILE A 4 -12.52 5.11 -2.43
CA ILE A 4 -12.01 5.74 -3.66
C ILE A 4 -11.77 4.66 -4.72
N ALA A 5 -11.18 3.51 -4.34
CA ALA A 5 -11.02 2.38 -5.25
C ALA A 5 -12.37 1.88 -5.79
N TRP A 6 -13.41 1.84 -4.95
CA TRP A 6 -14.78 1.52 -5.37
C TRP A 6 -15.33 2.53 -6.37
N LEU A 7 -15.14 3.84 -6.13
CA LEU A 7 -15.62 4.88 -7.05
C LEU A 7 -14.97 4.79 -8.43
N PHE A 8 -13.69 4.41 -8.52
CA PHE A 8 -13.01 4.16 -9.80
C PHE A 8 -13.49 2.84 -10.44
N ALA A 9 -13.60 1.76 -9.68
CA ALA A 9 -14.05 0.46 -10.16
C ALA A 9 -15.47 0.51 -10.75
N ALA A 10 -16.38 1.24 -10.08
CA ALA A 10 -17.75 1.48 -10.53
C ALA A 10 -17.82 2.23 -11.88
N GLN A 11 -16.76 2.95 -12.26
CA GLN A 11 -16.64 3.62 -13.57
C GLN A 11 -15.98 2.74 -14.63
N GLY A 12 -15.67 1.48 -14.33
CA GLY A 12 -15.00 0.58 -15.26
C GLY A 12 -13.48 0.62 -15.20
N ILE A 13 -12.89 1.40 -14.28
CA ILE A 13 -11.44 1.56 -14.18
C ILE A 13 -10.86 0.42 -13.35
N HIS A 14 -9.81 -0.22 -13.88
CA HIS A 14 -9.08 -1.24 -13.14
C HIS A 14 -8.25 -0.60 -12.01
N VAL A 15 -8.48 -1.04 -10.79
CA VAL A 15 -7.79 -0.55 -9.59
C VAL A 15 -7.02 -1.69 -8.94
N THR A 16 -5.73 -1.46 -8.68
CA THR A 16 -4.92 -2.37 -7.86
C THR A 16 -4.68 -1.73 -6.51
N ILE A 17 -5.13 -2.38 -5.44
CA ILE A 17 -4.88 -1.96 -4.06
C ILE A 17 -3.66 -2.74 -3.55
N ILE A 18 -2.69 -2.02 -3.00
CA ILE A 18 -1.42 -2.60 -2.50
C ILE A 18 -1.34 -2.43 -0.97
N PRO A 19 -1.90 -3.36 -0.17
CA PRO A 19 -1.79 -3.29 1.27
C PRO A 19 -0.50 -3.94 1.79
N THR A 20 -0.02 -3.48 2.94
CA THR A 20 1.11 -4.11 3.64
C THR A 20 0.70 -5.26 4.57
N LYS A 21 -0.58 -5.30 4.99
CA LYS A 21 -1.17 -6.40 5.76
C LYS A 21 -2.48 -6.88 5.16
N MET A 22 -2.57 -8.20 5.02
CA MET A 22 -3.78 -8.89 4.58
C MET A 22 -4.96 -8.68 5.56
N LYS A 23 -4.74 -8.80 6.88
CA LYS A 23 -5.82 -8.78 7.90
C LYS A 23 -6.69 -7.53 7.90
N ARG A 24 -6.14 -6.35 7.55
CA ARG A 24 -6.94 -5.11 7.47
C ARG A 24 -7.84 -5.06 6.23
N PHE A 25 -7.52 -5.87 5.22
CA PHE A 25 -8.22 -5.92 3.94
C PHE A 25 -9.04 -7.19 3.75
N GLU A 26 -8.96 -8.17 4.66
CA GLU A 26 -9.82 -9.37 4.64
C GLU A 26 -11.32 -9.01 4.60
N THR A 27 -11.75 -8.01 5.36
CA THR A 27 -13.14 -7.52 5.32
C THR A 27 -13.51 -6.87 3.99
N ILE A 28 -12.55 -6.36 3.25
CA ILE A 28 -12.75 -5.69 1.95
C ILE A 28 -12.78 -6.74 0.83
N ILE A 29 -11.90 -7.74 0.91
CA ILE A 29 -11.89 -8.90 0.02
C ILE A 29 -13.19 -9.70 0.17
N ASN A 30 -13.62 -9.95 1.40
CA ASN A 30 -14.79 -10.79 1.70
C ASN A 30 -16.13 -10.15 1.32
N ARG A 31 -16.20 -8.81 1.25
CA ARG A 31 -17.48 -8.14 1.03
C ARG A 31 -17.86 -8.08 -0.45
N ASP A 32 -16.91 -7.80 -1.34
CA ASP A 32 -17.27 -7.32 -2.68
C ASP A 32 -16.30 -7.69 -3.83
N VAL A 33 -15.15 -8.36 -3.57
CA VAL A 33 -14.24 -8.81 -4.65
C VAL A 33 -14.87 -9.92 -5.50
N THR A 34 -15.92 -10.57 -4.99
CA THR A 34 -16.68 -11.59 -5.74
C THR A 34 -17.59 -11.03 -6.82
N THR A 35 -17.86 -9.71 -6.85
CA THR A 35 -18.87 -9.12 -7.74
C THR A 35 -18.35 -8.09 -8.73
N GLU A 36 -17.21 -7.44 -8.50
CA GLU A 36 -16.64 -6.46 -9.44
C GLU A 36 -15.26 -6.89 -9.98
N ARG A 37 -15.21 -7.16 -11.29
CA ARG A 37 -14.00 -7.62 -12.03
C ARG A 37 -12.86 -6.59 -12.08
N HIS A 38 -13.04 -5.40 -11.52
CA HIS A 38 -12.15 -4.27 -11.73
C HIS A 38 -11.25 -3.96 -10.53
N ILE A 39 -11.40 -4.64 -9.39
CA ILE A 39 -10.50 -4.47 -8.24
C ILE A 39 -9.58 -5.69 -8.09
N LYS A 40 -8.27 -5.45 -8.08
CA LYS A 40 -7.23 -6.43 -7.76
C LYS A 40 -6.56 -6.07 -6.43
N LEU A 41 -6.23 -7.08 -5.64
CA LEU A 41 -5.40 -6.91 -4.44
C LEU A 41 -4.01 -7.50 -4.68
N GLU A 42 -2.97 -6.72 -4.40
CA GLU A 42 -1.57 -7.15 -4.49
C GLU A 42 -0.89 -6.89 -3.15
N ILE A 43 -0.77 -7.92 -2.31
CA ILE A 43 -0.27 -7.76 -0.93
C ILE A 43 1.26 -7.71 -0.96
N LEU A 44 1.85 -6.63 -0.44
CA LEU A 44 3.29 -6.54 -0.23
C LEU A 44 3.60 -6.77 1.25
N PRO A 45 4.49 -7.71 1.61
CA PRO A 45 4.86 -7.90 3.00
C PRO A 45 5.58 -6.66 3.53
N PHE A 46 5.22 -6.23 4.74
CA PHE A 46 5.92 -5.13 5.43
C PHE A 46 7.31 -5.59 5.90
N PRO A 47 8.42 -4.95 5.48
CA PRO A 47 9.77 -5.36 5.84
C PRO A 47 10.16 -4.95 7.28
N SER A 48 9.41 -5.45 8.26
CA SER A 48 9.65 -5.20 9.69
C SER A 48 10.92 -5.89 10.22
N THR A 49 11.31 -7.03 9.64
CA THR A 49 12.45 -7.84 10.09
C THR A 49 13.81 -7.19 9.91
N GLU A 50 13.88 -6.08 9.16
CA GLU A 50 15.12 -5.34 8.90
C GLU A 50 15.27 -4.12 9.82
N THR A 51 14.41 -3.98 10.84
CA THR A 51 14.39 -2.83 11.76
C THR A 51 14.12 -3.22 13.20
N ASP A 52 14.48 -2.33 14.14
CA ASP A 52 14.16 -2.47 15.56
C ASP A 52 12.69 -2.12 15.88
N LEU A 53 11.79 -2.13 14.90
CA LEU A 53 10.38 -1.86 15.13
C LEU A 53 9.69 -3.04 15.82
N PRO A 54 8.90 -2.78 16.88
CA PRO A 54 8.05 -3.80 17.47
C PRO A 54 7.10 -4.40 16.44
N GLU A 55 6.81 -5.69 16.57
CA GLU A 55 5.82 -6.36 15.72
C GLU A 55 4.48 -5.61 15.78
N GLY A 56 3.92 -5.30 14.61
CA GLY A 56 2.66 -4.56 14.52
C GLY A 56 2.79 -3.04 14.43
N CYS A 57 4.00 -2.48 14.56
CA CYS A 57 4.25 -1.04 14.53
C CYS A 57 4.40 -0.48 13.09
N GLU A 58 3.33 -0.56 12.31
CA GLU A 58 3.32 -0.18 10.87
C GLU A 58 2.53 1.12 10.61
N ASN A 59 2.23 1.88 11.66
CA ASN A 59 1.49 3.13 11.55
C ASN A 59 2.06 4.17 12.50
N LEU A 60 2.04 5.43 12.07
CA LEU A 60 2.42 6.58 12.88
C LEU A 60 1.64 6.70 14.18
N SER A 61 0.41 6.18 14.22
CA SER A 61 -0.40 6.19 15.44
C SER A 61 0.16 5.28 16.55
N ILE A 62 1.09 4.37 16.22
CA ILE A 62 1.66 3.37 17.13
C ILE A 62 3.14 3.69 17.42
N THR A 63 3.79 4.52 16.60
CA THR A 63 5.16 4.97 16.84
C THR A 63 5.17 6.03 17.94
N ALA A 64 5.61 5.64 19.14
CA ALA A 64 5.62 6.51 20.31
C ALA A 64 6.87 7.40 20.40
N THR A 65 7.96 7.08 19.68
CA THR A 65 9.23 7.83 19.74
C THR A 65 9.69 8.32 18.36
N PRO A 66 10.52 9.37 18.31
CA PRO A 66 11.16 9.82 17.07
C PRO A 66 11.98 8.72 16.38
N GLU A 67 12.69 7.89 17.14
CA GLU A 67 13.52 6.80 16.62
C GLU A 67 12.65 5.74 15.91
N MET A 68 11.52 5.37 16.50
CA MET A 68 10.54 4.46 15.86
C MET A 68 9.97 5.08 14.58
N THR A 69 9.76 6.40 14.58
CA THR A 69 9.29 7.11 13.40
C THR A 69 10.32 7.07 12.27
N ILE A 70 11.62 7.27 12.58
CA ILE A 70 12.72 7.16 11.61
C ILE A 70 12.80 5.73 11.05
N TRP A 71 12.71 4.71 11.90
CA TRP A 71 12.68 3.32 11.44
C TRP A 71 11.47 3.04 10.55
N LEU A 72 10.29 3.57 10.89
CA LEU A 72 9.09 3.42 10.06
C LEU A 72 9.30 4.02 8.66
N PHE A 73 9.90 5.21 8.57
CA PHE A 73 10.27 5.80 7.28
C PHE A 73 11.28 4.95 6.50
N HIS A 74 12.27 4.35 7.19
CA HIS A 74 13.22 3.45 6.56
C HIS A 74 12.51 2.24 5.93
N VAL A 75 11.63 1.57 6.69
CA VAL A 75 10.84 0.44 6.17
C VAL A 75 9.97 0.84 4.99
N ILE A 76 9.36 2.03 5.04
CA ILE A 76 8.52 2.53 3.95
C ILE A 76 9.34 2.78 2.68
N ASN A 77 10.56 3.29 2.80
CA ASN A 77 11.45 3.44 1.65
C ASN A 77 11.82 2.09 1.02
N MET A 78 11.96 1.04 1.83
CA MET A 78 12.22 -0.31 1.34
C MET A 78 11.04 -0.91 0.54
N LEU A 79 9.84 -0.35 0.69
CA LEU A 79 8.68 -0.73 -0.14
C LEU A 79 8.69 -0.07 -1.52
N GLN A 80 9.54 0.93 -1.79
CA GLN A 80 9.58 1.57 -3.11
C GLN A 80 9.93 0.57 -4.23
N PRO A 81 11.02 -0.22 -4.17
CA PRO A 81 11.33 -1.16 -5.25
C PRO A 81 10.20 -2.17 -5.57
N PRO A 82 9.56 -2.84 -4.58
CA PRO A 82 8.45 -3.73 -4.88
C PRO A 82 7.21 -2.99 -5.40
N ILE A 83 6.92 -1.77 -4.93
CA ILE A 83 5.80 -0.97 -5.47
C ILE A 83 6.05 -0.60 -6.94
N VAL A 84 7.25 -0.13 -7.29
CA VAL A 84 7.63 0.16 -8.67
C VAL A 84 7.50 -1.08 -9.56
N LYS A 85 7.90 -2.25 -9.04
CA LYS A 85 7.74 -3.51 -9.75
C LYS A 85 6.26 -3.81 -10.03
N VAL A 86 5.40 -3.70 -9.02
CA VAL A 86 3.94 -3.89 -9.18
C VAL A 86 3.39 -2.94 -10.24
N LEU A 87 3.72 -1.65 -10.17
CA LEU A 87 3.26 -0.64 -11.14
C LEU A 87 3.66 -0.96 -12.58
N ARG A 88 4.89 -1.44 -12.80
CA ARG A 88 5.38 -1.84 -14.13
C ARG A 88 4.68 -3.10 -14.63
N GLU A 89 4.48 -4.09 -13.77
CA GLU A 89 3.85 -5.36 -14.12
C GLU A 89 2.34 -5.19 -14.40
N SER A 90 1.65 -4.33 -13.66
CA SER A 90 0.24 -3.99 -13.90
C SER A 90 0.03 -2.99 -15.03
N ARG A 91 1.10 -2.37 -15.55
CA ARG A 91 1.05 -1.25 -16.52
C ARG A 91 0.09 -0.15 -16.07
N SER A 92 0.17 0.23 -14.80
CA SER A 92 -0.75 1.21 -14.23
C SER A 92 -0.58 2.58 -14.88
N ASP A 93 -1.68 3.17 -15.37
CA ASP A 93 -1.67 4.52 -15.94
C ASP A 93 -1.51 5.62 -14.89
N CYS A 94 -1.89 5.34 -13.63
CA CYS A 94 -1.82 6.28 -12.52
C CYS A 94 -1.51 5.54 -11.21
N PHE A 95 -0.75 6.20 -10.32
CA PHE A 95 -0.54 5.74 -8.95
C PHE A 95 -1.05 6.79 -7.96
N PHE A 96 -1.89 6.34 -7.03
CA PHE A 96 -2.37 7.18 -5.94
C PHE A 96 -1.87 6.58 -4.62
N SER A 97 -1.15 7.40 -3.86
CA SER A 97 -0.73 7.08 -2.52
C SER A 97 -1.21 8.18 -1.59
N ILE A 98 -1.55 7.83 -0.36
CA ILE A 98 -1.77 8.81 0.71
C ILE A 98 -0.83 8.51 1.87
N GLY A 99 -0.28 9.56 2.48
CA GLY A 99 0.58 9.47 3.65
C GLY A 99 2.07 9.38 3.30
N LEU A 100 2.84 8.67 4.14
CA LEU A 100 4.30 8.71 4.16
C LEU A 100 5.00 8.26 2.87
N LEU A 101 4.28 7.59 1.96
CA LEU A 101 4.82 7.18 0.67
C LEU A 101 5.01 8.36 -0.31
N GLU A 102 4.30 9.47 -0.13
CA GLU A 102 4.49 10.69 -0.94
C GLU A 102 5.87 11.31 -0.71
N MET A 103 6.54 10.95 0.39
CA MET A 103 7.90 11.40 0.71
C MET A 103 8.98 10.70 -0.12
N ILE A 104 8.60 9.70 -0.94
CA ILE A 104 9.49 8.98 -1.84
C ILE A 104 9.53 9.77 -3.15
N SER A 105 10.53 10.64 -3.30
CA SER A 105 10.68 11.61 -4.39
C SER A 105 10.90 11.01 -5.79
N GLU A 106 10.86 9.68 -5.96
CA GLU A 106 11.16 9.00 -7.22
C GLU A 106 10.16 7.91 -7.58
N LEU A 107 8.87 8.24 -7.49
CA LEU A 107 7.88 7.59 -8.34
C LEU A 107 7.69 8.43 -9.59
N ASN A 108 8.76 8.54 -10.38
CA ASN A 108 8.68 9.02 -11.76
C ASN A 108 7.90 7.94 -12.53
N LEU A 109 6.57 8.06 -12.49
CA LEU A 109 5.69 7.39 -13.44
C LEU A 109 6.17 7.84 -14.83
N ALA A 110 6.45 6.85 -15.68
CA ALA A 110 7.01 7.00 -17.01
C ALA A 110 6.20 7.98 -17.89
#